data_AF-A0A4S2G744-F1
#
_entry.id   AF-A0A4S2G744-F1
#
_cell.length_a   1.000
_cell.length_b   1.000
_cell.length_c   1.000
_cell.angle_alpha   90.00
_cell.angle_beta   90.00
_cell.angle_gamma   90.00
#
_symmetry.space_group_name_H-M   'P 1'
#
loop_
_entity.id
_entity.type
_entity.pdbx_description
1 polymer ?
#
loop_
_entity_poly.entity_id
_entity_poly.type
_entity_poly.pdbx_seq_one_letter_code
_entity_poly.pdbx_strand_id
1 'polypeptide(L)'
;MKTFHILKKKTFSKLHHPVAAALLVSSLSIVAGAGTMAALADNPYYSYSSSSSGSSYSRSNSSSSSCSTHSCSSSSSSGSSKSRKNNASKKSSKRKSKGNAGNTTAGMTTRRISINRFNTLSLSNAIDVVYRQGPATGYAEIHGDPKAIDCLNLSDSNGSLNIGYRSSPGNINGATVVYVTNPTIDAINLNDACNFTSIGTIDVGPVFNIHSSGASTIDIPDVTGDIVNILTDGAGKVNISSANMNIINTDANGASSIKIKEICAQHVNSISRDAASISVAGRCNYKNSITHSVSKINDRGLIIESRPLDCSQKSRGRIPPRQP
;
A
#
# COMPACT_ATOMS: atom_id res chain seq x y z
N MET A 1 -80.93 -13.39 -3.22
CA MET A 1 -80.07 -13.85 -2.11
C MET A 1 -78.61 -13.73 -2.51
N LYS A 2 -77.84 -12.96 -1.74
CA LYS A 2 -76.38 -13.08 -1.46
C LYS A 2 -75.44 -13.53 -2.59
N THR A 3 -74.52 -12.67 -3.03
CA THR A 3 -73.12 -12.59 -2.53
C THR A 3 -72.21 -11.90 -3.56
N PHE A 4 -71.47 -10.88 -3.09
CA PHE A 4 -70.39 -10.19 -3.78
C PHE A 4 -69.18 -11.12 -4.03
N HIS A 5 -68.57 -11.05 -5.21
CA HIS A 5 -67.17 -11.46 -5.39
C HIS A 5 -66.34 -10.30 -5.97
N ILE A 6 -65.49 -9.75 -5.10
CA ILE A 6 -64.45 -8.77 -5.40
C ILE A 6 -63.19 -9.56 -5.80
N LEU A 7 -62.74 -9.40 -7.05
CA LEU A 7 -61.43 -9.84 -7.52
C LEU A 7 -60.37 -8.83 -7.05
N LYS A 8 -59.66 -9.17 -5.96
CA LYS A 8 -58.44 -8.46 -5.54
C LYS A 8 -57.26 -8.87 -6.42
N LYS A 9 -56.67 -7.88 -7.10
CA LYS A 9 -55.34 -7.94 -7.72
C LYS A 9 -54.30 -8.35 -6.67
N LYS A 10 -53.51 -9.39 -6.96
CA LYS A 10 -52.23 -9.68 -6.30
C LYS A 10 -51.11 -9.24 -7.24
N THR A 11 -50.54 -8.07 -6.97
CA THR A 11 -49.18 -7.70 -7.36
C THR A 11 -48.22 -8.38 -6.40
N PHE A 12 -47.30 -9.20 -6.92
CA PHE A 12 -46.11 -9.61 -6.16
C PHE A 12 -44.83 -9.09 -6.84
N SER A 13 -44.00 -8.59 -5.95
CA SER A 13 -42.75 -7.87 -6.04
C SER A 13 -41.63 -8.46 -6.90
N LYS A 14 -41.00 -7.54 -7.64
CA LYS A 14 -39.57 -7.44 -7.98
C LYS A 14 -38.63 -8.32 -7.14
N LEU A 15 -37.86 -9.18 -7.81
CA LEU A 15 -36.53 -9.59 -7.38
C LEU A 15 -35.50 -8.80 -8.20
N HIS A 16 -34.81 -7.86 -7.55
CA HIS A 16 -33.53 -7.34 -8.04
C HIS A 16 -32.43 -8.17 -7.37
N HIS A 17 -31.48 -8.70 -8.14
CA HIS A 17 -30.17 -9.12 -7.66
C HIS A 17 -29.13 -8.17 -8.29
N PRO A 18 -28.20 -7.60 -7.51
CA PRO A 18 -27.20 -6.70 -8.06
C PRO A 18 -25.97 -7.46 -8.58
N VAL A 19 -25.64 -7.17 -9.84
CA VAL A 19 -24.31 -6.84 -10.39
C VAL A 19 -23.10 -7.50 -9.69
N ALA A 20 -22.63 -8.61 -10.26
CA ALA A 20 -21.25 -9.05 -10.11
C ALA A 20 -20.37 -8.29 -11.12
N ALA A 21 -19.56 -7.35 -10.63
CA ALA A 21 -18.48 -6.73 -11.39
C ALA A 21 -17.15 -7.24 -10.84
N ALA A 22 -16.66 -8.37 -11.39
CA ALA A 22 -15.30 -8.84 -11.17
C ALA A 22 -14.40 -8.25 -12.26
N LEU A 23 -13.45 -7.40 -11.85
CA LEU A 23 -12.42 -6.84 -12.73
C LEU A 23 -11.34 -7.90 -13.00
N LEU A 24 -11.18 -8.22 -14.29
CA LEU A 24 -10.09 -8.98 -14.86
C LEU A 24 -8.77 -8.19 -14.71
N VAL A 25 -7.75 -8.81 -14.11
CA VAL A 25 -6.35 -8.42 -14.35
C VAL A 25 -5.68 -9.58 -15.07
N SER A 26 -5.40 -9.35 -16.35
CA SER A 26 -4.76 -10.31 -17.25
C SER A 26 -3.26 -10.08 -17.34
N SER A 27 -2.47 -11.16 -17.33
CA SER A 27 -1.23 -11.23 -18.10
C SER A 27 -1.01 -12.66 -18.59
N LEU A 28 -0.90 -12.78 -19.92
CA LEU A 28 -0.85 -14.00 -20.72
C LEU A 28 0.62 -14.38 -21.03
N SER A 29 0.96 -15.67 -21.07
CA SER A 29 1.85 -16.30 -22.07
C SER A 29 1.83 -17.84 -21.97
N ILE A 30 1.98 -18.48 -23.13
CA ILE A 30 1.58 -19.84 -23.56
C ILE A 30 2.82 -20.78 -23.51
N VAL A 31 2.80 -22.08 -23.16
CA VAL A 31 2.66 -23.25 -24.07
C VAL A 31 2.94 -24.58 -23.31
N ALA A 32 2.01 -25.53 -23.52
CA ALA A 32 2.05 -27.01 -23.61
C ALA A 32 3.06 -27.88 -22.84
N GLY A 33 2.53 -28.95 -22.23
CA GLY A 33 3.23 -30.21 -21.98
C GLY A 33 2.64 -31.04 -20.83
N ALA A 34 2.05 -32.20 -21.14
CA ALA A 34 1.18 -33.02 -20.29
C ALA A 34 1.89 -33.81 -19.15
N GLY A 35 1.13 -34.16 -18.09
CA GLY A 35 1.54 -35.19 -17.12
C GLY A 35 0.78 -35.20 -15.79
N THR A 36 -0.41 -35.80 -15.81
CA THR A 36 -1.24 -36.39 -14.73
C THR A 36 -0.76 -36.40 -13.26
N MET A 37 -1.64 -36.01 -12.31
CA MET A 37 -2.26 -36.88 -11.27
C MET A 37 -3.33 -36.12 -10.44
N ALA A 38 -4.49 -36.75 -10.29
CA ALA A 38 -5.67 -36.35 -9.50
C ALA A 38 -5.45 -36.64 -7.98
N ALA A 39 -6.17 -36.19 -6.96
CA ALA A 39 -7.39 -35.38 -6.74
C ALA A 39 -7.33 -34.92 -5.26
N LEU A 40 -8.00 -33.81 -4.89
CA LEU A 40 -8.79 -33.64 -3.64
C LEU A 40 -9.37 -32.20 -3.53
N ALA A 41 -10.70 -32.15 -3.67
CA ALA A 41 -11.71 -31.25 -3.08
C ALA A 41 -11.68 -29.72 -3.31
N ASP A 42 -12.79 -29.26 -3.91
CA ASP A 42 -13.11 -27.93 -4.41
C ASP A 42 -13.23 -26.83 -3.34
N ASN A 43 -12.52 -25.71 -3.58
CA ASN A 43 -12.85 -24.39 -3.05
C ASN A 43 -12.82 -23.41 -4.25
N PRO A 44 -13.92 -22.73 -4.62
CA PRO A 44 -14.03 -22.03 -5.90
C PRO A 44 -13.26 -20.70 -5.97
N TYR A 45 -12.53 -20.32 -4.91
CA TYR A 45 -11.57 -19.23 -4.95
C TYR A 45 -10.17 -19.83 -5.03
N TYR A 46 -9.54 -19.71 -6.20
CA TYR A 46 -8.17 -20.13 -6.56
C TYR A 46 -8.01 -21.54 -7.16
N SER A 47 -7.89 -21.59 -8.49
CA SER A 47 -7.17 -22.63 -9.22
C SER A 47 -5.88 -22.03 -9.80
N TYR A 48 -4.70 -22.53 -9.43
CA TYR A 48 -3.46 -22.28 -10.17
C TYR A 48 -2.61 -23.55 -10.28
N SER A 49 -2.20 -23.85 -11.52
CA SER A 49 -1.16 -24.81 -11.86
C SER A 49 0.19 -24.09 -11.87
N SER A 50 1.23 -24.75 -11.34
CA SER A 50 2.59 -24.23 -11.24
C SER A 50 3.48 -24.67 -12.40
N SER A 51 4.26 -23.74 -12.97
CA SER A 51 5.58 -24.07 -13.50
C SER A 51 6.53 -22.86 -13.47
N SER A 52 7.76 -23.17 -13.09
CA SER A 52 8.92 -22.29 -12.96
C SER A 52 9.56 -21.97 -14.31
N SER A 53 9.99 -20.73 -14.51
CA SER A 53 11.03 -20.40 -15.50
C SER A 53 11.94 -19.29 -14.97
N GLY A 54 13.23 -19.61 -14.94
CA GLY A 54 14.31 -18.71 -14.60
C GLY A 54 14.46 -17.57 -15.60
N SER A 55 15.01 -16.45 -15.11
CA SER A 55 15.43 -15.33 -15.94
C SER A 55 16.96 -15.31 -16.05
N SER A 56 17.37 -15.18 -17.29
CA SER A 56 18.72 -15.11 -17.82
C SER A 56 19.45 -13.87 -17.30
N TYR A 57 20.61 -14.08 -16.67
CA TYR A 57 21.57 -13.01 -16.42
C TYR A 57 22.42 -12.78 -17.67
N SER A 58 22.38 -11.56 -18.20
CA SER A 58 23.31 -11.08 -19.23
C SER A 58 24.72 -11.03 -18.63
N ARG A 59 25.57 -11.98 -19.02
CA ARG A 59 26.99 -12.04 -18.70
C ARG A 59 27.75 -10.99 -19.51
N SER A 60 28.36 -10.01 -18.84
CA SER A 60 29.56 -9.34 -19.34
C SER A 60 30.78 -10.17 -18.91
N ASN A 61 31.47 -10.73 -19.89
CA ASN A 61 32.72 -11.48 -19.74
C ASN A 61 33.82 -10.59 -19.14
N SER A 62 34.42 -11.05 -18.04
CA SER A 62 35.85 -10.88 -17.81
C SER A 62 36.40 -12.13 -17.14
N SER A 63 37.43 -12.66 -17.79
CA SER A 63 38.11 -13.91 -17.56
C SER A 63 38.92 -13.93 -16.25
N SER A 64 38.75 -15.01 -15.50
CA SER A 64 39.74 -15.76 -14.71
C SER A 64 40.99 -15.02 -14.18
N SER A 65 41.14 -14.99 -12.85
CA SER A 65 42.27 -15.67 -12.19
C SER A 65 42.15 -15.58 -10.66
N SER A 66 42.76 -16.58 -10.04
CA SER A 66 42.63 -17.09 -8.68
C SER A 66 43.22 -16.23 -7.56
N CYS A 67 42.70 -16.52 -6.37
CA CYS A 67 43.19 -16.31 -5.01
C CYS A 67 44.65 -15.83 -4.84
N SER A 68 44.87 -14.87 -3.94
CA SER A 68 45.75 -15.02 -2.77
C SER A 68 45.60 -13.85 -1.79
N THR A 69 45.63 -14.20 -0.52
CA THR A 69 45.79 -13.36 0.67
C THR A 69 47.01 -12.45 0.59
N HIS A 70 46.88 -11.17 0.97
CA HIS A 70 47.92 -10.44 1.70
C HIS A 70 47.34 -9.15 2.32
N SER A 71 47.57 -9.02 3.62
CA SER A 71 47.52 -7.79 4.41
C SER A 71 48.46 -6.71 3.85
N CYS A 72 48.12 -5.43 4.01
CA CYS A 72 49.07 -4.34 4.29
C CYS A 72 48.38 -3.00 4.58
N SER A 73 48.91 -2.35 5.61
CA SER A 73 48.58 -1.04 6.13
C SER A 73 49.19 0.10 5.30
N SER A 74 48.61 1.29 5.45
CA SER A 74 49.22 2.64 5.37
C SER A 74 50.03 3.06 4.13
N SER A 75 49.64 4.17 3.51
CA SER A 75 50.53 5.33 3.30
C SER A 75 49.79 6.56 2.76
N SER A 76 50.00 7.66 3.49
CA SER A 76 49.83 9.04 3.08
C SER A 76 50.76 9.41 1.91
N SER A 77 50.30 10.22 0.96
CA SER A 77 51.18 11.13 0.24
C SER A 77 50.44 12.39 -0.23
N SER A 78 51.08 13.50 0.12
CA SER A 78 50.83 14.90 -0.21
C SER A 78 51.10 15.24 -1.68
N GLY A 79 50.41 16.24 -2.22
CA GLY A 79 50.76 16.85 -3.51
C GLY A 79 50.09 18.21 -3.72
N SER A 80 50.85 19.28 -3.56
CA SER A 80 50.45 20.69 -3.58
C SER A 80 50.41 21.32 -4.99
N SER A 81 49.48 22.28 -5.15
CA SER A 81 49.60 23.57 -5.87
C SER A 81 49.93 23.63 -7.37
N LYS A 82 49.05 24.30 -8.16
CA LYS A 82 49.43 25.49 -8.97
C LYS A 82 48.22 26.29 -9.49
N SER A 83 48.37 27.60 -9.34
CA SER A 83 47.53 28.71 -9.76
C SER A 83 47.73 29.07 -11.24
N ARG A 84 46.69 29.57 -11.92
CA ARG A 84 46.80 30.65 -12.94
C ARG A 84 45.46 31.35 -13.22
N LYS A 85 45.58 32.64 -13.55
CA LYS A 85 44.62 33.75 -13.47
C LYS A 85 43.78 33.98 -14.76
N ASN A 86 42.57 34.49 -14.54
CA ASN A 86 41.83 35.63 -15.16
C ASN A 86 41.77 35.81 -16.70
N ASN A 87 40.55 35.99 -17.25
CA ASN A 87 40.01 37.34 -17.55
C ASN A 87 38.53 37.37 -17.98
N ALA A 88 37.92 38.53 -17.77
CA ALA A 88 36.48 38.82 -17.78
C ALA A 88 35.93 39.28 -19.15
N SER A 89 34.60 39.22 -19.32
CA SER A 89 33.85 40.35 -19.91
C SER A 89 32.39 40.39 -19.42
N LYS A 90 31.93 41.62 -19.15
CA LYS A 90 30.62 42.01 -18.59
C LYS A 90 29.55 42.05 -19.69
N LYS A 91 28.29 41.74 -19.36
CA LYS A 91 27.14 42.46 -19.92
C LYS A 91 25.98 42.58 -18.92
N SER A 92 25.58 43.83 -18.75
CA SER A 92 24.54 44.37 -17.87
C SER A 92 23.13 44.01 -18.33
N SER A 93 22.21 43.79 -17.40
CA SER A 93 20.89 44.43 -17.46
C SER A 93 20.21 44.49 -16.08
N LYS A 94 19.65 45.67 -15.82
CA LYS A 94 19.04 46.15 -14.57
C LYS A 94 17.53 45.96 -14.70
N ARG A 95 16.86 45.26 -13.78
CA ARG A 95 15.42 45.44 -13.51
C ARG A 95 15.14 45.30 -12.01
N LYS A 96 14.70 46.41 -11.41
CA LYS A 96 14.11 46.47 -10.07
C LYS A 96 12.67 45.97 -10.15
N SER A 97 12.29 45.12 -9.20
CA SER A 97 10.93 45.06 -8.65
C SER A 97 11.03 44.58 -7.21
N LYS A 98 10.61 45.44 -6.27
CA LYS A 98 10.43 45.13 -4.85
C LYS A 98 9.14 44.33 -4.70
N GLY A 99 9.20 43.19 -4.02
CA GLY A 99 8.04 42.45 -3.53
C GLY A 99 8.49 41.41 -2.51
N ASN A 100 8.21 41.69 -1.23
CA ASN A 100 8.35 40.86 -0.03
C ASN A 100 9.48 39.81 0.03
N ALA A 101 10.60 40.22 0.64
CA ALA A 101 11.49 39.29 1.33
C ALA A 101 10.77 38.73 2.57
N GLY A 102 9.98 37.69 2.36
CA GLY A 102 9.60 36.78 3.43
C GLY A 102 10.87 36.11 3.94
N ASN A 103 11.11 36.22 5.24
CA ASN A 103 12.28 35.72 5.94
C ASN A 103 12.39 34.19 5.80
N THR A 104 13.06 33.69 4.76
CA THR A 104 13.33 32.26 4.56
C THR A 104 14.44 31.81 5.49
N THR A 105 14.06 31.29 6.66
CA THR A 105 14.83 30.25 7.34
C THR A 105 14.65 28.97 6.51
N ALA A 106 15.54 28.78 5.53
CA ALA A 106 15.28 28.01 4.32
C ALA A 106 15.37 26.49 4.53
N GLY A 107 14.34 25.77 4.11
CA GLY A 107 14.45 24.33 3.83
C GLY A 107 13.11 23.69 3.42
N MET A 108 12.03 24.02 4.13
CA MET A 108 10.71 23.42 3.94
C MET A 108 9.64 24.50 3.75
N THR A 109 8.62 24.19 2.96
CA THR A 109 7.44 25.04 2.77
C THR A 109 6.16 24.22 2.83
N THR A 110 5.03 24.90 3.03
CA THR A 110 3.69 24.32 3.05
C THR A 110 2.86 24.90 1.90
N ARG A 111 2.16 24.05 1.16
CA ARG A 111 1.25 24.45 0.08
C ARG A 111 -0.07 23.71 0.19
N ARG A 112 -1.18 24.40 -0.10
CA ARG A 112 -2.49 23.75 -0.29
C ARG A 112 -2.82 23.64 -1.76
N ILE A 113 -3.28 22.48 -2.19
CA ILE A 113 -3.71 22.20 -3.56
C ILE A 113 -5.13 21.66 -3.49
N SER A 114 -6.04 22.23 -4.29
CA SER A 114 -7.43 21.77 -4.38
C SER A 114 -7.47 20.34 -4.90
N ILE A 115 -8.30 19.51 -4.29
CA ILE A 115 -8.54 18.13 -4.72
C ILE A 115 -10.03 17.84 -4.68
N ASN A 116 -10.49 16.98 -5.57
CA ASN A 116 -11.84 16.44 -5.51
C ASN A 116 -11.93 15.30 -4.51
N ARG A 117 -13.16 14.85 -4.24
CA ARG A 117 -13.39 13.63 -3.48
C ARG A 117 -12.81 12.44 -4.23
N PHE A 118 -12.22 11.52 -3.47
CA PHE A 118 -11.66 10.28 -3.99
C PHE A 118 -12.10 9.12 -3.10
N ASN A 119 -11.89 7.89 -3.52
CA ASN A 119 -11.95 6.71 -2.67
C ASN A 119 -10.76 5.78 -2.94
N THR A 120 -9.98 6.06 -3.99
CA THR A 120 -8.73 5.40 -4.28
C THR A 120 -7.58 6.39 -4.10
N LEU A 121 -6.50 5.95 -3.47
CA LEU A 121 -5.28 6.72 -3.32
C LEU A 121 -4.15 5.95 -4.02
N SER A 122 -3.44 6.60 -4.95
CA SER A 122 -2.32 6.01 -5.68
C SER A 122 -1.07 6.89 -5.53
N LEU A 123 0.05 6.31 -5.08
CA LEU A 123 1.29 7.03 -4.82
C LEU A 123 2.46 6.46 -5.62
N SER A 124 3.40 7.34 -5.98
CA SER A 124 4.69 6.99 -6.57
C SER A 124 5.79 7.98 -6.16
N ASN A 125 7.05 7.61 -6.43
CA ASN A 125 8.21 8.49 -6.35
C ASN A 125 8.61 9.03 -4.95
N ALA A 126 8.56 8.17 -3.93
CA ALA A 126 9.08 8.49 -2.59
C ALA A 126 8.38 9.67 -1.90
N ILE A 127 7.05 9.64 -1.91
CA ILE A 127 6.17 10.60 -1.24
C ILE A 127 5.48 9.91 -0.07
N ASP A 128 5.36 10.61 1.05
CA ASP A 128 4.63 10.15 2.22
C ASP A 128 3.22 10.74 2.21
N VAL A 129 2.20 9.94 2.54
CA VAL A 129 0.84 10.40 2.77
C VAL A 129 0.42 10.14 4.20
N VAL A 130 -0.15 11.17 4.81
CA VAL A 130 -0.86 11.08 6.08
C VAL A 130 -2.35 11.28 5.83
N TYR A 131 -3.11 10.22 6.00
CA TYR A 131 -4.54 10.18 5.75
C TYR A 131 -5.33 10.22 7.04
N ARG A 132 -6.48 10.89 7.02
CA ARG A 132 -7.50 10.80 8.07
C ARG A 132 -8.85 10.63 7.43
N GLN A 133 -9.62 9.63 7.86
CA GLN A 133 -11.00 9.51 7.42
C GLN A 133 -11.86 10.59 8.10
N GLY A 134 -12.67 11.29 7.30
CA GLY A 134 -13.51 12.38 7.80
C GLY A 134 -14.09 13.23 6.68
N PRO A 135 -14.87 14.29 6.97
CA PRO A 135 -15.43 15.17 5.95
C PRO A 135 -14.34 15.66 4.97
N ALA A 136 -14.62 15.57 3.67
CA ALA A 136 -13.67 16.02 2.65
C ALA A 136 -13.36 17.51 2.86
N THR A 137 -12.08 17.85 2.94
CA THR A 137 -11.60 19.23 3.11
C THR A 137 -11.58 20.00 1.78
N GLY A 138 -11.60 19.30 0.64
CA GLY A 138 -11.46 19.88 -0.69
C GLY A 138 -10.04 20.30 -1.06
N TYR A 139 -9.05 20.02 -0.20
CA TYR A 139 -7.64 20.30 -0.48
C TYR A 139 -6.73 19.25 0.17
N ALA A 140 -5.56 19.04 -0.45
CA ALA A 140 -4.40 18.42 0.16
C ALA A 140 -3.49 19.50 0.74
N GLU A 141 -2.89 19.25 1.90
CA GLU A 141 -1.85 20.10 2.48
C GLU A 141 -0.49 19.40 2.33
N ILE A 142 0.44 20.04 1.63
CA ILE A 142 1.72 19.46 1.24
C ILE A 142 2.83 20.18 2.00
N HIS A 143 3.71 19.41 2.62
CA HIS A 143 4.90 19.89 3.33
C HIS A 143 6.13 19.29 2.67
N GLY A 144 7.13 20.11 2.34
CA GLY A 144 8.33 19.61 1.67
C GLY A 144 9.22 20.73 1.13
N ASP A 145 10.33 20.33 0.48
CA ASP A 145 11.21 21.25 -0.23
C ASP A 145 10.42 21.98 -1.35
N PRO A 146 10.58 23.31 -1.52
CA PRO A 146 9.91 24.05 -2.58
C PRO A 146 10.07 23.42 -3.97
N LYS A 147 11.25 22.88 -4.30
CA LYS A 147 11.50 22.21 -5.59
C LYS A 147 10.66 20.94 -5.75
N ALA A 148 10.51 20.19 -4.67
CA ALA A 148 9.70 18.98 -4.65
C ALA A 148 8.22 19.31 -4.89
N ILE A 149 7.72 20.32 -4.18
CA ILE A 149 6.33 20.78 -4.31
C ILE A 149 6.06 21.33 -5.70
N ASP A 150 7.03 22.02 -6.31
CA ASP A 150 6.90 22.53 -7.67
C ASP A 150 6.83 21.39 -8.69
N CYS A 151 7.56 20.29 -8.50
CA CYS A 151 7.52 19.10 -9.35
C CYS A 151 6.34 18.15 -9.04
N LEU A 152 5.54 18.43 -8.01
CA LEU A 152 4.46 17.56 -7.59
C LEU A 152 3.30 17.58 -8.62
N ASN A 153 2.68 16.42 -8.79
CA ASN A 153 1.46 16.22 -9.57
C ASN A 153 0.41 15.56 -8.67
N LEU A 154 -0.64 16.32 -8.36
CA LEU A 154 -1.85 15.80 -7.74
C LEU A 154 -2.93 15.82 -8.81
N SER A 155 -3.29 14.64 -9.29
CA SER A 155 -4.36 14.50 -10.29
C SER A 155 -5.44 13.59 -9.75
N ASP A 156 -6.66 14.09 -9.73
CA ASP A 156 -7.84 13.31 -9.48
C ASP A 156 -8.43 12.84 -10.81
N SER A 157 -8.70 11.55 -10.92
CA SER A 157 -9.36 10.97 -12.09
C SER A 157 -10.25 9.82 -11.63
N ASN A 158 -11.55 9.90 -11.96
CA ASN A 158 -12.53 8.85 -11.69
C ASN A 158 -12.55 8.36 -10.23
N GLY A 159 -12.42 9.26 -9.26
CA GLY A 159 -12.40 8.91 -7.83
C GLY A 159 -11.05 8.37 -7.32
N SER A 160 -9.99 8.38 -8.14
CA SER A 160 -8.62 8.10 -7.73
C SER A 160 -7.82 9.38 -7.60
N LEU A 161 -7.24 9.63 -6.42
CA LEU A 161 -6.23 10.67 -6.22
C LEU A 161 -4.85 10.08 -6.47
N ASN A 162 -4.22 10.51 -7.55
CA ASN A 162 -2.87 10.11 -7.93
C ASN A 162 -1.87 11.17 -7.48
N ILE A 163 -0.89 10.76 -6.69
CA ILE A 163 0.12 11.61 -6.07
C ILE A 163 1.50 11.11 -6.51
N GLY A 164 2.23 11.93 -7.26
CA GLY A 164 3.56 11.60 -7.76
C GLY A 164 4.29 12.86 -8.21
N TYR A 165 5.55 12.73 -8.64
CA TYR A 165 6.25 13.83 -9.28
C TYR A 165 6.05 13.78 -10.80
N ARG A 166 5.70 14.90 -11.44
CA ARG A 166 5.66 14.98 -12.92
C ARG A 166 7.06 14.98 -13.55
N SER A 167 8.06 15.34 -12.77
CA SER A 167 9.47 15.42 -13.16
C SER A 167 10.34 15.20 -11.93
N SER A 168 11.55 14.66 -12.10
CA SER A 168 12.47 14.49 -10.97
C SER A 168 12.75 15.84 -10.29
N PRO A 169 12.52 15.98 -8.97
CA PRO A 169 12.86 17.19 -8.24
C PRO A 169 14.38 17.30 -7.96
N GLY A 170 15.16 16.29 -8.33
CA GLY A 170 16.58 16.18 -8.01
C GLY A 170 16.81 16.02 -6.51
N ASN A 171 17.88 16.64 -6.00
CA ASN A 171 18.16 16.62 -4.57
C ASN A 171 17.22 17.60 -3.85
N ILE A 172 16.41 17.04 -2.95
CA ILE A 172 15.46 17.76 -2.11
C ILE A 172 15.88 17.69 -0.64
N ASN A 173 15.52 18.68 0.15
CA ASN A 173 15.73 18.65 1.59
C ASN A 173 14.56 17.92 2.28
N GLY A 174 14.81 16.71 2.77
CA GLY A 174 13.82 15.93 3.51
C GLY A 174 12.72 15.32 2.64
N ALA A 175 11.74 14.68 3.30
CA ALA A 175 10.61 14.02 2.64
C ALA A 175 9.51 15.03 2.25
N THR A 176 8.80 14.74 1.16
CA THR A 176 7.54 15.41 0.83
C THR A 176 6.40 14.64 1.48
N VAL A 177 5.61 15.32 2.31
CA VAL A 177 4.49 14.74 3.04
C VAL A 177 3.20 15.40 2.60
N VAL A 178 2.22 14.60 2.22
CA VAL A 178 0.89 15.04 1.75
C VAL A 178 -0.16 14.62 2.78
N TYR A 179 -0.81 15.61 3.38
CA TYR A 179 -1.91 15.42 4.31
C TYR A 179 -3.24 15.53 3.57
N VAL A 180 -4.08 14.50 3.69
CA VAL A 180 -5.39 14.44 3.04
C VAL A 180 -6.48 13.93 3.99
N THR A 181 -7.70 14.42 3.81
CA THR A 181 -8.88 13.96 4.54
C THR A 181 -10.02 13.70 3.56
N ASN A 182 -10.64 12.53 3.66
CA ASN A 182 -11.77 12.18 2.82
C ASN A 182 -12.73 11.19 3.51
N PRO A 183 -14.05 11.17 3.23
CA PRO A 183 -15.00 10.39 4.02
C PRO A 183 -14.89 8.89 3.89
N THR A 184 -14.39 8.40 2.75
CA THR A 184 -14.21 6.97 2.49
C THR A 184 -12.87 6.74 1.81
N ILE A 185 -12.38 5.51 1.92
CA ILE A 185 -11.24 5.01 1.16
C ILE A 185 -11.45 3.51 0.96
N ASP A 186 -11.44 3.09 -0.30
CA ASP A 186 -11.70 1.72 -0.74
C ASP A 186 -10.41 1.09 -1.29
N ALA A 187 -9.42 1.89 -1.68
CA ALA A 187 -8.14 1.39 -2.17
C ALA A 187 -6.94 2.29 -1.85
N ILE A 188 -5.80 1.67 -1.51
CA ILE A 188 -4.49 2.29 -1.38
C ILE A 188 -3.51 1.53 -2.26
N ASN A 189 -2.87 2.21 -3.19
CA ASN A 189 -1.85 1.66 -4.08
C ASN A 189 -0.54 2.44 -3.88
N LEU A 190 0.47 1.80 -3.28
CA LEU A 190 1.81 2.38 -3.13
C LEU A 190 2.77 1.74 -4.14
N ASN A 191 3.53 2.58 -4.82
CA ASN A 191 4.62 2.16 -5.68
C ASN A 191 5.93 2.86 -5.25
N ASP A 192 7.06 2.24 -5.57
CA ASP A 192 8.40 2.73 -5.20
C ASP A 192 8.62 2.82 -3.67
N ALA A 193 9.24 3.89 -3.19
CA ALA A 193 9.60 4.12 -1.79
C ALA A 193 8.60 5.06 -1.07
N CYS A 194 7.30 4.90 -1.34
CA CYS A 194 6.26 5.73 -0.73
C CYS A 194 5.80 5.17 0.63
N ASN A 195 5.34 6.05 1.52
CA ASN A 195 4.72 5.61 2.78
C ASN A 195 3.29 6.12 2.90
N PHE A 196 2.43 5.33 3.54
CA PHE A 196 1.08 5.72 3.92
C PHE A 196 0.89 5.51 5.41
N THR A 197 0.32 6.51 6.07
CA THR A 197 -0.05 6.43 7.48
C THR A 197 -1.48 6.90 7.66
N SER A 198 -2.32 6.08 8.28
CA SER A 198 -3.65 6.49 8.72
C SER A 198 -3.60 7.08 10.13
N ILE A 199 -4.26 8.22 10.32
CA ILE A 199 -4.60 8.75 11.64
C ILE A 199 -5.98 8.24 12.02
N GLY A 200 -6.00 7.30 12.97
CA GLY A 200 -7.22 6.70 13.50
C GLY A 200 -7.75 5.55 12.64
N THR A 201 -8.99 5.16 12.94
CA THR A 201 -9.68 4.03 12.32
C THR A 201 -10.08 4.34 10.88
N ILE A 202 -9.90 3.35 10.00
CA ILE A 202 -10.49 3.34 8.66
C ILE A 202 -11.73 2.43 8.69
N ASP A 203 -12.90 3.01 8.48
CA ASP A 203 -14.19 2.33 8.33
C ASP A 203 -14.49 2.20 6.83
N VAL A 204 -14.45 0.97 6.30
CA VAL A 204 -14.55 0.70 4.87
C VAL A 204 -15.91 0.12 4.52
N GLY A 205 -16.30 0.25 3.26
CA GLY A 205 -17.50 -0.36 2.73
C GLY A 205 -17.34 -1.89 2.56
N PRO A 206 -17.78 -2.46 1.42
CA PRO A 206 -17.75 -3.90 1.22
C PRO A 206 -16.34 -4.46 1.05
N VAL A 207 -15.44 -3.72 0.39
CA VAL A 207 -14.09 -4.20 0.07
C VAL A 207 -13.09 -3.07 0.23
N PHE A 208 -11.98 -3.37 0.91
CA PHE A 208 -10.82 -2.50 1.01
C PHE A 208 -9.58 -3.18 0.44
N ASN A 209 -8.97 -2.56 -0.56
CA ASN A 209 -7.80 -3.10 -1.25
C ASN A 209 -6.55 -2.31 -0.86
N ILE A 210 -5.53 -3.02 -0.39
CA ILE A 210 -4.23 -2.47 -0.08
C ILE A 210 -3.23 -3.15 -1.01
N HIS A 211 -2.55 -2.38 -1.85
CA HIS A 211 -1.46 -2.85 -2.68
C HIS A 211 -0.20 -2.05 -2.39
N SER A 212 0.87 -2.74 -2.00
CA SER A 212 2.18 -2.14 -1.73
C SER A 212 3.23 -2.80 -2.62
N SER A 213 3.83 -2.04 -3.53
CA SER A 213 4.97 -2.46 -4.33
C SER A 213 6.20 -1.57 -4.05
N GLY A 214 7.40 -2.09 -4.34
CA GLY A 214 8.65 -1.38 -4.07
C GLY A 214 9.09 -1.45 -2.59
N ALA A 215 9.74 -0.41 -2.10
CA ALA A 215 10.25 -0.29 -0.73
C ALA A 215 9.34 0.63 0.09
N SER A 216 8.05 0.29 0.14
CA SER A 216 6.98 1.11 0.70
C SER A 216 6.52 0.62 2.08
N THR A 217 5.98 1.52 2.91
CA THR A 217 5.37 1.16 4.22
C THR A 217 3.94 1.68 4.33
N ILE A 218 3.03 0.84 4.81
CA ILE A 218 1.64 1.17 5.11
C ILE A 218 1.39 0.90 6.59
N ASP A 219 1.00 1.93 7.34
CA ASP A 219 0.67 1.84 8.75
C ASP A 219 -0.78 2.27 8.99
N ILE A 220 -1.60 1.33 9.46
CA ILE A 220 -3.01 1.57 9.80
C ILE A 220 -3.24 1.15 11.26
N PRO A 221 -3.66 2.07 12.14
CA PRO A 221 -3.98 1.71 13.52
C PRO A 221 -5.10 0.68 13.58
N ASP A 222 -6.27 1.03 13.05
CA ASP A 222 -7.46 0.19 13.12
C ASP A 222 -8.19 0.21 11.77
N VAL A 223 -8.72 -0.92 11.35
CA VAL A 223 -9.56 -1.03 10.15
C VAL A 223 -10.81 -1.85 10.48
N THR A 224 -11.99 -1.36 10.07
CA THR A 224 -13.28 -2.02 10.27
C THR A 224 -14.05 -2.13 8.96
N GLY A 225 -14.64 -3.29 8.67
CA GLY A 225 -15.41 -3.48 7.43
C GLY A 225 -15.79 -4.93 7.18
N ASP A 226 -16.10 -5.27 5.93
CA ASP A 226 -16.45 -6.64 5.53
C ASP A 226 -15.21 -7.39 5.00
N ILE A 227 -14.62 -6.93 3.90
CA ILE A 227 -13.48 -7.61 3.27
C ILE A 227 -12.27 -6.68 3.17
N VAL A 228 -11.09 -7.16 3.59
CA VAL A 228 -9.81 -6.53 3.29
C VAL A 228 -8.91 -7.47 2.49
N ASN A 229 -8.36 -6.95 1.39
CA ASN A 229 -7.37 -7.63 0.57
C ASN A 229 -6.05 -6.86 0.67
N ILE A 230 -4.99 -7.55 1.09
CA ILE A 230 -3.66 -6.97 1.24
C ILE A 230 -2.70 -7.73 0.33
N LEU A 231 -2.19 -7.03 -0.69
CA LEU A 231 -1.18 -7.53 -1.59
C LEU A 231 0.12 -6.75 -1.39
N THR A 232 1.22 -7.46 -1.13
CA THR A 232 2.54 -6.84 -1.04
C THR A 232 3.55 -7.54 -1.94
N ASP A 233 4.29 -6.76 -2.72
CA ASP A 233 5.38 -7.24 -3.57
C ASP A 233 6.64 -6.39 -3.40
N GLY A 234 7.78 -6.91 -3.84
CA GLY A 234 9.09 -6.26 -3.65
C GLY A 234 9.53 -6.30 -2.18
N ALA A 235 9.76 -5.14 -1.57
CA ALA A 235 10.22 -5.00 -0.18
C ALA A 235 9.21 -4.23 0.69
N GLY A 236 7.92 -4.24 0.28
CA GLY A 236 6.86 -3.51 0.96
C GLY A 236 6.56 -4.03 2.37
N LYS A 237 6.10 -3.16 3.26
CA LYS A 237 5.64 -3.51 4.60
C LYS A 237 4.24 -2.98 4.85
N VAL A 238 3.35 -3.83 5.33
CA VAL A 238 2.01 -3.44 5.79
C VAL A 238 1.88 -3.81 7.26
N ASN A 239 1.60 -2.82 8.11
CA ASN A 239 1.28 -3.02 9.52
C ASN A 239 -0.14 -2.54 9.81
N ILE A 240 -0.95 -3.43 10.37
CA ILE A 240 -2.28 -3.12 10.89
C ILE A 240 -2.30 -3.50 12.38
N SER A 241 -2.68 -2.56 13.26
CA SER A 241 -2.72 -2.90 14.69
C SER A 241 -3.99 -3.68 15.04
N SER A 242 -5.18 -3.22 14.63
CA SER A 242 -6.43 -3.96 14.76
C SER A 242 -7.17 -4.08 13.43
N ALA A 243 -7.63 -5.28 13.10
CA ALA A 243 -8.45 -5.54 11.92
C ALA A 243 -9.73 -6.25 12.33
N ASN A 244 -10.84 -5.54 12.23
CA ASN A 244 -12.17 -6.03 12.57
C ASN A 244 -12.98 -6.20 11.27
N MET A 245 -12.88 -7.39 10.70
CA MET A 245 -13.32 -7.69 9.34
C MET A 245 -14.18 -8.94 9.35
N ASN A 246 -14.91 -9.20 8.28
CA ASN A 246 -15.48 -10.53 8.06
C ASN A 246 -14.42 -11.46 7.43
N ILE A 247 -13.73 -10.96 6.40
CA ILE A 247 -12.73 -11.70 5.63
C ILE A 247 -11.44 -10.87 5.53
N ILE A 248 -10.32 -11.49 5.87
CA ILE A 248 -8.98 -10.94 5.67
C ILE A 248 -8.24 -11.84 4.69
N ASN A 249 -7.84 -11.28 3.56
CA ASN A 249 -6.98 -11.95 2.59
C ASN A 249 -5.62 -11.25 2.55
N THR A 250 -4.56 -12.00 2.79
CA THR A 250 -3.18 -11.51 2.68
C THR A 250 -2.40 -12.31 1.65
N ASP A 251 -1.72 -11.62 0.76
CA ASP A 251 -0.83 -12.19 -0.23
C ASP A 251 0.49 -11.39 -0.21
N ALA A 252 1.57 -12.04 0.21
CA ALA A 252 2.89 -11.44 0.32
C ALA A 252 3.89 -12.16 -0.60
N ASN A 253 4.61 -11.38 -1.40
CA ASN A 253 5.62 -11.85 -2.35
C ASN A 253 6.95 -11.08 -2.21
N GLY A 254 8.03 -11.62 -2.80
CA GLY A 254 9.36 -10.99 -2.78
C GLY A 254 10.00 -11.04 -1.39
N ALA A 255 10.47 -9.90 -0.89
CA ALA A 255 11.03 -9.70 0.45
C ALA A 255 10.09 -8.85 1.35
N SER A 256 8.79 -8.90 1.07
CA SER A 256 7.78 -8.07 1.76
C SER A 256 7.37 -8.63 3.12
N SER A 257 6.68 -7.79 3.91
CA SER A 257 6.13 -8.20 5.20
C SER A 257 4.72 -7.67 5.46
N ILE A 258 3.82 -8.55 5.92
CA ILE A 258 2.48 -8.17 6.37
C ILE A 258 2.34 -8.54 7.84
N LYS A 259 1.95 -7.58 8.68
CA LYS A 259 1.74 -7.78 10.11
C LYS A 259 0.39 -7.24 10.55
N ILE A 260 -0.46 -8.11 11.09
CA ILE A 260 -1.74 -7.75 11.70
C ILE A 260 -1.75 -8.26 13.14
N LYS A 261 -1.83 -7.36 14.12
CA LYS A 261 -1.62 -7.72 15.53
C LYS A 261 -2.88 -8.23 16.23
N GLU A 262 -4.03 -7.62 15.98
CA GLU A 262 -5.30 -7.95 16.64
C GLU A 262 -6.40 -8.14 15.59
N ILE A 263 -6.61 -9.37 15.14
CA ILE A 263 -7.68 -9.75 14.24
C ILE A 263 -8.96 -10.10 15.03
N CYS A 264 -10.10 -9.63 14.54
CA CYS A 264 -11.39 -10.28 14.68
C CYS A 264 -11.89 -10.51 13.26
N ALA A 265 -11.97 -11.78 12.82
CA ALA A 265 -12.53 -12.10 11.51
C ALA A 265 -13.19 -13.48 11.45
N GLN A 266 -14.16 -13.68 10.57
CA GLN A 266 -14.65 -15.04 10.32
C GLN A 266 -13.58 -15.84 9.58
N HIS A 267 -12.97 -15.25 8.54
CA HIS A 267 -11.99 -15.92 7.69
C HIS A 267 -10.69 -15.13 7.62
N VAL A 268 -9.57 -15.83 7.82
CA VAL A 268 -8.21 -15.31 7.59
C VAL A 268 -7.52 -16.22 6.59
N ASN A 269 -7.30 -15.72 5.38
CA ASN A 269 -6.56 -16.39 4.33
C ASN A 269 -5.22 -15.70 4.16
N SER A 270 -4.13 -16.47 4.20
CA SER A 270 -2.78 -15.93 4.10
C SER A 270 -1.96 -16.76 3.14
N ILE A 271 -1.38 -16.09 2.14
CA ILE A 271 -0.48 -16.70 1.16
C ILE A 271 0.85 -15.96 1.21
N SER A 272 1.94 -16.69 1.42
CA SER A 272 3.29 -16.13 1.44
C SER A 272 4.14 -16.84 0.40
N ARG A 273 4.91 -16.08 -0.38
CA ARG A 273 5.80 -16.58 -1.43
C ARG A 273 7.21 -15.99 -1.28
N ASP A 274 8.17 -16.61 -1.95
CA ASP A 274 9.59 -16.22 -1.96
C ASP A 274 10.20 -16.05 -0.57
N ALA A 275 10.70 -14.86 -0.23
CA ALA A 275 11.30 -14.51 1.06
C ALA A 275 10.35 -13.65 1.92
N ALA A 276 9.06 -13.62 1.58
CA ALA A 276 8.09 -12.80 2.27
C ALA A 276 7.74 -13.39 3.65
N SER A 277 7.23 -12.51 4.53
CA SER A 277 6.76 -12.90 5.86
C SER A 277 5.40 -12.33 6.20
N ILE A 278 4.52 -13.16 6.73
CA ILE A 278 3.20 -12.75 7.22
C ILE A 278 3.12 -13.10 8.71
N SER A 279 2.67 -12.16 9.54
CA SER A 279 2.42 -12.40 10.97
C SER A 279 1.02 -11.94 11.31
N VAL A 280 0.18 -12.87 11.75
CA VAL A 280 -1.22 -12.63 12.10
C VAL A 280 -1.53 -13.16 13.49
N ALA A 281 -2.24 -12.37 14.29
CA ALA A 281 -2.67 -12.73 15.63
C ALA A 281 -4.05 -12.14 15.93
N GLY A 282 -4.79 -12.76 16.87
CA GLY A 282 -6.16 -12.39 17.18
C GLY A 282 -7.09 -13.59 17.23
N ARG A 283 -8.34 -13.41 16.80
CA ARG A 283 -9.41 -14.41 16.86
C ARG A 283 -10.04 -14.56 15.49
N CYS A 284 -10.19 -15.79 15.03
CA CYS A 284 -10.98 -16.07 13.83
C CYS A 284 -11.79 -17.36 13.92
N ASN A 285 -12.75 -17.57 13.01
CA ASN A 285 -13.46 -18.85 12.91
C ASN A 285 -12.71 -19.85 12.02
N TYR A 286 -12.07 -19.35 10.97
CA TYR A 286 -11.34 -20.14 10.00
C TYR A 286 -10.02 -19.46 9.65
N LYS A 287 -8.98 -20.28 9.50
CA LYS A 287 -7.71 -19.85 8.93
C LYS A 287 -7.28 -20.78 7.80
N ASN A 288 -6.72 -20.20 6.74
CA ASN A 288 -6.06 -20.92 5.67
C ASN A 288 -4.69 -20.26 5.41
N SER A 289 -3.62 -21.02 5.58
CA SER A 289 -2.24 -20.51 5.49
C SER A 289 -1.48 -21.32 4.44
N ILE A 290 -1.03 -20.68 3.37
CA ILE A 290 -0.27 -21.30 2.29
C ILE A 290 1.11 -20.63 2.19
N THR A 291 2.16 -21.41 2.37
CA THR A 291 3.55 -20.95 2.22
C THR A 291 4.21 -21.60 1.01
N HIS A 292 4.91 -20.80 0.21
CA HIS A 292 5.75 -21.27 -0.89
C HIS A 292 7.21 -20.85 -0.68
N SER A 293 8.16 -21.56 -1.30
CA SER A 293 9.59 -21.24 -1.29
C SER A 293 10.19 -21.15 0.14
N VAL A 294 10.87 -20.06 0.48
CA VAL A 294 11.52 -19.84 1.79
C VAL A 294 10.72 -18.90 2.70
N SER A 295 9.44 -18.71 2.37
CA SER A 295 8.56 -17.75 3.03
C SER A 295 8.06 -18.24 4.39
N LYS A 296 7.50 -17.33 5.19
CA LYS A 296 7.04 -17.65 6.54
C LYS A 296 5.70 -17.01 6.87
N ILE A 297 4.73 -17.83 7.26
CA ILE A 297 3.52 -17.38 7.93
C ILE A 297 3.62 -17.71 9.42
N ASN A 298 3.50 -16.70 10.28
CA ASN A 298 3.38 -16.84 11.72
C ASN A 298 1.94 -16.54 12.15
N ASP A 299 1.13 -17.59 12.25
CA ASP A 299 -0.28 -17.54 12.62
C ASP A 299 -0.56 -18.17 13.99
N ARG A 300 0.50 -18.43 14.79
CA ARG A 300 0.41 -19.01 16.14
C ARG A 300 -0.34 -18.12 17.13
N GLY A 301 -0.46 -16.82 16.82
CA GLY A 301 -1.25 -15.88 17.61
C GLY A 301 -2.74 -15.90 17.27
N LEU A 302 -3.20 -16.68 16.29
CA LEU A 302 -4.62 -16.81 15.97
C LEU A 302 -5.29 -17.86 16.86
N ILE A 303 -6.34 -17.44 17.54
CA ILE A 303 -7.26 -18.28 18.31
C ILE A 303 -8.44 -18.63 17.42
N ILE A 304 -8.66 -19.92 17.19
CA ILE A 304 -9.80 -20.39 16.39
C ILE A 304 -11.01 -20.58 17.30
N GLU A 305 -12.04 -19.77 17.12
CA GLU A 305 -13.29 -19.86 17.86
C GLU A 305 -14.30 -20.75 17.12
N SER A 306 -14.92 -21.70 17.82
CA SER A 306 -15.95 -22.58 17.25
C SER A 306 -17.32 -21.91 17.09
N ARG A 307 -17.55 -20.79 17.80
CA ARG A 307 -18.79 -20.01 17.70
C ARG A 307 -18.59 -18.84 16.73
N PRO A 308 -19.61 -18.48 15.93
CA PRO A 308 -19.51 -17.34 15.02
C PRO A 308 -19.04 -16.09 15.78
N LEU A 309 -17.98 -15.47 15.28
CA LEU A 309 -17.46 -14.23 15.83
C LEU A 309 -18.34 -13.07 15.39
N ASP A 310 -18.79 -12.27 16.37
CA ASP A 310 -19.38 -10.96 16.11
C ASP A 310 -18.29 -9.89 16.12
N CYS A 311 -17.77 -9.63 14.92
CA CYS A 311 -16.79 -8.60 14.64
C CYS A 311 -17.47 -7.25 14.32
N SER A 312 -18.78 -7.08 14.52
CA SER A 312 -19.45 -5.77 14.33
C SER A 312 -19.23 -4.82 15.53
N GLN A 313 -18.86 -5.36 16.69
CA GLN A 313 -18.59 -4.57 17.89
C GLN A 313 -17.25 -3.82 17.71
N LYS A 314 -17.30 -2.55 17.29
CA LYS A 314 -16.17 -1.61 17.41
C LYS A 314 -15.54 -1.81 18.78
N SER A 315 -14.23 -2.05 18.79
CA SER A 315 -13.46 -2.37 20.00
C SER A 315 -13.93 -1.52 21.17
N ARG A 316 -14.74 -2.12 22.06
CA ARG A 316 -15.07 -1.46 23.33
C ARG A 316 -13.74 -1.35 24.04
N GLY A 317 -13.29 -0.12 24.22
CA GLY A 317 -12.06 0.21 24.91
C GLY A 317 -11.89 -0.69 26.12
N ARG A 318 -10.72 -1.33 26.20
CA ARG A 318 -10.27 -2.18 27.28
C ARG A 318 -10.68 -1.54 28.62
N ILE A 319 -11.72 -2.06 29.26
CA ILE A 319 -12.17 -1.55 30.57
C ILE A 319 -10.99 -1.79 31.51
N PRO A 320 -10.41 -0.75 32.13
CA PRO A 320 -9.28 -0.95 33.04
C PRO A 320 -9.74 -1.84 34.20
N PRO A 321 -8.85 -2.69 34.74
CA PRO A 321 -9.18 -3.53 35.87
C PRO A 321 -9.66 -2.64 37.02
N ARG A 322 -10.83 -2.96 37.55
CA ARG A 322 -11.38 -2.32 38.74
C ARG A 322 -10.34 -2.49 39.84
N GLN A 323 -9.71 -1.40 40.25
CA GLN A 323 -8.78 -1.44 41.38
C GLN A 323 -9.54 -1.87 42.64
N PRO A 324 -8.89 -2.64 43.53
CA PRO A 324 -9.50 -3.21 44.73
C PRO A 324 -10.04 -2.15 45.68
#